data_AF-A0A5J6WFU6-F1
#
_entry.id   AF-A0A5J6WFU6-F1
#
_cell.length_a   1.000
_cell.length_b   1.000
_cell.length_c   1.000
_cell.angle_alpha   90.00
_cell.angle_beta   90.00
_cell.angle_gamma   90.00
#
_symmetry.space_group_name_H-M   'P 1'
#
loop_
_entity.id
_entity.type
_entity.pdbx_description
1 polymer ?
#
loop_
_entity_poly.entity_id
_entity_poly.type
_entity_poly.pdbx_seq_one_letter_code
_entity_poly.pdbx_strand_id
1 'polypeptide(L)'
;MVATITVDNDSYTDAAGNLGSGNTDAIIVDTVNPTLAIAFTESALSDGETSGVTFTFSEAPSDFVIGDINSPNGTMTNLVQDATNGKSGLRRLHPMITLMVARQSRLITTVTPMPRATQR
;
A
#
# COMPACT_ATOMS: atom_id res chain seq x y z
N MET A 1 -13.27 -1.17 -10.82
CA MET A 1 -13.75 -1.10 -12.21
C MET A 1 -14.21 -2.49 -12.64
N VAL A 2 -15.14 -2.62 -13.58
CA VAL A 2 -15.56 -3.94 -14.11
C VAL A 2 -15.36 -3.96 -15.62
N ALA A 3 -14.66 -4.97 -16.11
CA ALA A 3 -14.55 -5.28 -17.53
C ALA A 3 -15.40 -6.51 -17.82
N THR A 4 -15.98 -6.59 -19.01
CA THR A 4 -16.80 -7.74 -19.42
C THR A 4 -16.31 -8.33 -20.72
N ILE A 5 -16.42 -9.65 -20.84
CA ILE A 5 -16.23 -10.37 -22.09
C ILE A 5 -17.56 -11.00 -22.44
N THR A 6 -18.07 -10.68 -23.63
CA THR A 6 -19.38 -11.14 -24.10
C THR A 6 -19.22 -11.87 -25.42
N VAL A 7 -19.88 -13.01 -25.52
CA VAL A 7 -20.20 -13.68 -26.77
C VAL A 7 -21.69 -13.48 -26.98
N ASP A 8 -22.08 -12.87 -28.09
CA ASP A 8 -23.49 -12.66 -28.42
C ASP A 8 -24.15 -13.98 -28.85
N ASN A 9 -25.46 -14.08 -28.61
CA ASN A 9 -26.23 -15.21 -29.12
C ASN A 9 -26.17 -15.22 -30.65
N ASP A 10 -26.12 -16.42 -31.24
CA ASP A 10 -26.11 -16.65 -32.68
C ASP A 10 -24.90 -16.04 -33.44
N SER A 11 -23.88 -15.55 -32.72
CA SER A 11 -22.67 -14.95 -33.30
C SER A 11 -21.70 -15.96 -33.91
N TYR A 12 -21.92 -17.25 -33.67
CA TYR A 12 -21.17 -18.34 -34.27
C TYR A 12 -22.09 -19.51 -34.60
N THR A 13 -21.61 -20.39 -35.47
CA THR A 13 -22.35 -21.54 -35.97
C THR A 13 -21.44 -22.76 -35.96
N ASP A 14 -21.98 -23.92 -35.60
CA ASP A 14 -21.23 -25.18 -35.69
C ASP A 14 -21.16 -25.70 -37.14
N ALA A 15 -20.43 -26.80 -37.34
CA ALA A 15 -20.26 -27.41 -38.66
C ALA A 15 -21.57 -27.98 -39.25
N ALA A 16 -22.59 -28.21 -38.42
CA ALA A 16 -23.90 -28.69 -38.84
C ALA A 16 -24.89 -27.53 -39.14
N GLY A 17 -24.49 -26.27 -38.91
CA GLY A 17 -25.31 -25.09 -39.15
C GLY A 17 -26.17 -24.65 -37.95
N ASN A 18 -25.97 -25.21 -36.76
CA ASN A 18 -26.69 -24.80 -35.57
C ASN A 18 -26.11 -23.49 -35.01
N LEU A 19 -26.98 -22.53 -34.68
CA LEU A 19 -26.56 -21.27 -34.06
C LEU A 19 -26.12 -21.49 -32.61
N GLY A 20 -25.00 -20.85 -32.25
CA GLY A 20 -24.42 -20.92 -30.91
C GLY A 20 -25.13 -20.03 -29.90
N SER A 21 -25.08 -20.40 -28.62
CA SER A 21 -25.59 -19.54 -27.55
C SER A 21 -24.47 -18.66 -26.98
N GLY A 22 -24.85 -17.44 -26.63
CA GLY A 22 -23.95 -16.44 -26.05
C GLY A 22 -23.80 -16.57 -24.54
N ASN A 23 -22.80 -15.88 -23.99
CA ASN A 23 -22.64 -15.70 -22.55
C ASN A 23 -21.84 -14.41 -22.26
N THR A 24 -21.99 -13.85 -21.07
CA THR A 24 -21.18 -12.73 -20.59
C THR A 24 -20.51 -13.14 -19.29
N ASP A 25 -19.21 -12.89 -19.21
CA ASP A 25 -18.44 -12.99 -17.98
C ASP A 25 -17.89 -11.62 -17.56
N ALA A 26 -17.71 -11.43 -16.26
CA ALA A 26 -17.29 -10.16 -15.67
C ALA A 26 -15.98 -10.31 -14.88
N ILE A 27 -15.05 -9.41 -15.14
CA ILE A 27 -13.75 -9.32 -14.49
C ILE A 27 -13.74 -8.05 -13.65
N ILE A 28 -13.52 -8.19 -12.35
CA ILE A 28 -13.30 -7.06 -11.46
C ILE A 28 -11.83 -6.65 -11.56
N VAL A 29 -11.59 -5.40 -11.92
CA VAL A 29 -10.26 -4.81 -12.03
C VAL A 29 -10.11 -3.73 -10.99
N ASP A 30 -9.07 -3.86 -10.16
CA ASP A 30 -8.62 -2.77 -9.32
C ASP A 30 -7.70 -1.83 -10.11
N THR A 31 -8.07 -0.56 -10.14
CA THR A 31 -7.33 0.51 -10.83
C THR A 31 -6.96 1.63 -9.87
N VAL A 32 -7.24 1.49 -8.57
CA VAL A 32 -6.97 2.52 -7.58
C VAL A 32 -5.58 2.28 -7.03
N ASN A 33 -4.68 3.25 -7.21
CA ASN A 33 -3.35 3.17 -6.62
C ASN A 33 -3.43 3.23 -5.09
N PRO A 34 -2.69 2.36 -4.37
CA PRO A 34 -2.60 2.46 -2.93
C PRO A 34 -1.88 3.76 -2.53
N THR A 35 -2.27 4.30 -1.40
CA THR A 35 -1.70 5.51 -0.80
C THR A 35 -1.28 5.21 0.63
N LEU A 36 -0.28 5.97 1.10
CA LEU A 36 0.22 5.93 2.46
C LEU A 36 0.25 7.34 3.03
N ALA A 37 -0.43 7.55 4.15
CA ALA A 37 -0.33 8.76 4.96
C ALA A 37 0.44 8.46 6.23
N ILE A 38 1.36 9.37 6.59
CA ILE A 38 2.19 9.27 7.80
C ILE A 38 1.87 10.47 8.67
N ALA A 39 1.53 10.22 9.93
CA ALA A 39 1.29 11.23 10.93
C ALA A 39 2.21 11.02 12.13
N PHE A 40 2.60 12.12 12.76
CA PHE A 40 3.41 12.13 13.98
C PHE A 40 2.57 12.75 15.10
N THR A 41 2.69 12.23 16.31
CA THR A 41 2.06 12.86 17.47
C THR A 41 2.75 14.18 17.83
N GLU A 42 4.05 14.27 17.54
CA GLU A 42 4.86 15.46 17.78
C GLU A 42 5.54 15.93 16.49
N SER A 43 5.50 17.25 16.26
CA SER A 43 6.09 17.88 15.07
C SER A 43 7.57 18.23 15.22
N ALA A 44 8.06 18.25 16.45
CA ALA A 44 9.46 18.46 16.80
C ALA A 44 9.82 17.57 17.98
N LEU A 45 11.05 17.06 17.98
CA LEU A 45 11.60 16.25 19.07
C LEU A 45 12.95 16.81 19.47
N SER A 46 13.17 16.85 20.78
CA SER A 46 14.46 17.11 21.42
C SER A 46 15.21 15.80 21.67
N ASP A 47 16.48 15.91 22.03
CA ASP A 47 17.34 14.76 22.32
C ASP A 47 16.72 13.87 23.40
N GLY A 48 16.55 12.59 23.10
CA GLY A 48 16.01 11.61 24.04
C GLY A 48 14.48 11.56 24.12
N GLU A 49 13.77 12.38 23.34
CA GLU A 49 12.31 12.32 23.23
C GLU A 49 11.84 11.24 22.24
N THR A 50 10.59 10.83 22.42
CA THR A 50 9.92 9.84 21.56
C THR A 50 8.64 10.40 20.98
N SER A 51 8.30 10.04 19.74
CA SER A 51 7.00 10.36 19.13
C SER A 51 6.26 9.09 18.73
N GLY A 52 4.94 9.13 18.75
CA GLY A 52 4.13 8.14 18.05
C GLY A 52 4.12 8.45 16.56
N VAL A 53 4.37 7.45 15.73
CA VAL A 53 4.17 7.55 14.28
C VAL A 53 2.95 6.72 13.92
N THR A 54 2.11 7.21 13.01
CA THR A 54 0.95 6.47 12.51
C THR A 54 1.04 6.36 11.01
N PHE A 55 1.06 5.12 10.51
CA PHE A 55 0.98 4.81 9.08
C PHE A 55 -0.45 4.42 8.74
N THR A 56 -1.05 5.09 7.77
CA THR A 56 -2.41 4.82 7.29
C THR A 56 -2.35 4.49 5.81
N PHE A 57 -2.67 3.26 5.47
CA PHE A 57 -2.73 2.80 4.10
C PHE A 57 -4.17 2.83 3.58
N SER A 58 -4.40 3.29 2.35
CA SER A 58 -5.70 3.13 1.69
C SER A 58 -5.97 1.66 1.32
N GLU A 59 -4.90 0.89 1.14
CA GLU A 59 -4.93 -0.55 0.97
C GLU A 59 -3.88 -1.21 1.88
N ALA A 60 -4.34 -2.20 2.64
CA ALA A 60 -3.57 -3.09 3.46
C ALA A 60 -2.35 -3.75 2.77
N PRO A 61 -1.10 -3.42 3.13
CA PRO A 61 0.03 -4.27 2.74
C PRO A 61 -0.02 -5.61 3.48
N SER A 62 0.41 -6.69 2.83
CA SER A 62 0.38 -8.06 3.36
C SER A 62 1.54 -8.37 4.32
N ASP A 63 2.68 -7.72 4.13
CA ASP A 63 3.99 -8.08 4.69
C ASP A 63 4.77 -6.87 5.23
N PHE A 64 4.08 -5.75 5.48
CA PHE A 64 4.73 -4.55 6.03
C PHE A 64 5.27 -4.78 7.44
N VAL A 65 6.57 -4.61 7.60
CA VAL A 65 7.33 -4.79 8.83
C VAL A 65 8.20 -3.58 9.13
N ILE A 66 8.77 -3.54 10.34
CA ILE A 66 9.62 -2.41 10.76
C ILE A 66 10.88 -2.24 9.90
N GLY A 67 11.35 -3.33 9.28
CA GLY A 67 12.49 -3.32 8.36
C GLY A 67 12.23 -2.55 7.07
N ASP A 68 10.95 -2.30 6.72
CA ASP A 68 10.57 -1.51 5.55
C ASP A 68 10.65 0.00 5.82
N ILE A 69 10.92 0.41 7.06
CA ILE A 69 10.97 1.80 7.47
C ILE A 69 12.43 2.23 7.63
N ASN A 70 12.89 3.14 6.76
CA ASN A 70 14.18 3.80 6.92
C ASN A 70 14.03 5.05 7.81
N SER A 71 14.71 5.06 8.95
CA SER A 71 14.74 6.18 9.88
C SER A 71 16.19 6.53 10.23
N PRO A 72 16.85 7.40 9.45
CA PRO A 72 18.30 7.63 9.57
C PRO A 72 18.71 8.32 10.88
N ASN A 73 17.79 9.03 11.54
CA ASN A 73 18.08 9.81 12.75
C ASN A 73 17.41 9.24 14.01
N GLY A 74 16.67 8.14 13.89
CA GLY A 74 15.92 7.58 15.02
C GLY A 74 15.63 6.10 14.83
N THR A 75 15.42 5.38 15.92
CA THR A 75 15.05 3.97 15.89
C THR A 75 13.54 3.85 15.96
N MET A 76 12.93 3.18 14.97
CA MET A 76 11.53 2.77 15.07
C MET A 76 11.44 1.53 15.95
N THR A 77 10.46 1.50 16.85
CA THR A 77 10.18 0.34 17.71
C THR A 77 8.68 0.11 17.80
N ASN A 78 8.30 -1.07 18.30
CA ASN A 78 6.92 -1.37 18.70
C ASN A 78 5.87 -1.12 17.61
N LEU A 79 6.13 -1.55 16.37
CA LEU A 79 5.17 -1.47 15.27
C LEU A 79 3.94 -2.33 15.58
N VAL A 80 2.83 -1.69 15.91
CA VAL A 80 1.58 -2.38 16.27
C VAL A 80 0.52 -2.12 15.21
N GLN A 81 -0.16 -3.18 14.78
CA GLN A 81 -1.32 -3.06 13.91
C GLN A 81 -2.57 -2.68 14.71
N ASP A 82 -3.30 -1.67 14.22
CA ASP A 82 -4.63 -1.37 14.73
C ASP A 82 -5.64 -2.32 14.09
N ALA A 83 -6.04 -3.34 14.86
CA ALA A 83 -6.97 -4.38 14.43
C ALA A 83 -8.42 -3.89 14.29
N THR A 84 -8.75 -2.67 14.73
CA THR A 84 -10.13 -2.15 14.69
C THR A 84 -10.60 -1.81 13.27
N ASN A 85 -9.67 -1.76 12.30
CA ASN A 85 -9.94 -1.38 10.91
C ASN A 85 -10.31 -2.57 10.00
N GLY A 86 -10.90 -3.64 10.56
CA GLY A 86 -11.32 -4.86 9.86
C GLY A 86 -12.45 -4.71 8.83
N LYS A 87 -12.64 -3.54 8.22
CA LYS A 87 -13.57 -3.33 7.11
C LYS A 87 -12.85 -2.74 5.89
N SER A 88 -12.74 -3.58 4.85
CA SER A 88 -12.54 -3.21 3.45
C SER A 88 -11.47 -2.15 3.17
N GLY A 89 -10.20 -2.58 3.09
CA GLY A 89 -9.14 -1.80 2.43
C GLY A 89 -8.16 -1.09 3.37
N LEU A 90 -8.59 -0.35 4.39
CA LEU A 90 -7.66 0.50 5.14
C LEU A 90 -6.96 -0.24 6.30
N ARG A 91 -5.62 -0.31 6.31
CA ARG A 91 -4.83 -0.73 7.49
C ARG A 91 -4.15 0.47 8.15
N ARG A 92 -4.19 0.52 9.48
CA ARG A 92 -3.51 1.54 10.30
C ARG A 92 -2.48 0.85 11.21
N LEU A 93 -1.28 1.41 11.30
CA LEU A 93 -0.19 0.92 12.15
C LEU A 93 0.37 2.04 13.02
N HIS A 94 0.70 1.74 14.27
CA HIS A 94 1.23 2.69 15.26
C HIS A 94 2.56 2.21 15.85
N PRO A 95 3.71 2.58 15.27
CA PRO A 95 5.02 2.44 15.92
C PRO A 95 5.39 3.65 16.78
N MET A 96 6.36 3.46 17.69
CA MET A 96 7.05 4.56 18.36
C MET A 96 8.40 4.82 17.72
N ILE A 97 8.75 6.09 17.53
CA ILE A 97 10.09 6.49 17.13
C ILE A 97 10.86 7.04 18.32
N THR A 98 12.08 6.57 18.51
CA THR A 98 13.04 7.10 19.48
C THR A 98 14.15 7.80 18.72
N LEU A 99 14.32 9.11 18.95
CA LEU A 99 15.38 9.88 18.30
C LEU A 99 16.62 9.94 19.22
N MET A 100 17.76 9.46 18.73
CA MET A 100 19.05 9.63 19.40
C MET A 100 19.89 10.58 18.53
N VAL A 101 19.73 11.89 18.72
CA VAL A 101 20.52 12.85 17.94
C VAL A 101 21.95 12.86 18.48
N ALA A 102 22.91 12.53 17.61
CA ALA A 102 24.31 12.85 17.84
C ALA A 102 24.51 14.34 17.59
N ARG A 103 25.14 15.02 18.55
CA ARG A 103 25.44 16.44 18.50
C ARG A 103 26.44 16.71 17.35
N GLN A 104 25.95 17.05 16.16
CA GLN A 104 26.34 18.20 15.31
C GLN A 104 26.04 18.00 13.79
N SER A 105 25.14 18.85 13.30
CA SER A 105 25.23 19.61 12.03
C SER A 105 25.06 18.92 10.65
N ARG A 106 23.93 19.28 10.02
CA ARG A 106 23.79 19.76 8.61
C ARG A 106 23.28 18.75 7.55
N LEU A 107 21.94 18.74 7.40
CA LEU A 107 21.12 18.67 6.17
C LEU A 107 21.76 18.10 4.89
N ILE A 108 21.29 16.94 4.39
CA ILE A 108 21.27 16.63 2.95
C ILE A 108 19.95 15.96 2.54
N THR A 109 19.25 16.68 1.66
CA THR A 109 18.08 16.33 0.86
C THR A 109 18.51 15.49 -0.36
N THR A 110 18.00 14.27 -0.53
CA THR A 110 17.77 13.62 -1.84
C THR A 110 17.01 12.31 -1.67
N VAL A 111 15.87 12.19 -2.34
CA VAL A 111 15.15 10.92 -2.56
C VAL A 111 15.67 10.35 -3.89
N THR A 112 16.25 9.16 -3.87
CA THR A 112 16.54 8.41 -5.11
C THR A 112 15.27 7.64 -5.50
N PRO A 113 14.70 7.82 -6.70
CA PRO A 113 13.57 6.99 -7.15
C PRO A 113 14.02 5.54 -7.35
N MET A 114 13.22 4.59 -6.86
CA MET A 114 13.49 3.14 -6.98
C MET A 114 13.43 2.65 -8.43
N PRO A 115 14.29 1.69 -8.85
CA PRO A 115 14.17 1.07 -10.17
C PRO A 115 12.91 0.18 -10.24
N ARG A 116 12.21 0.23 -11.39
CA ARG A 116 11.08 -0.65 -11.72
C ARG A 116 11.51 -2.12 -11.59
N ALA A 117 10.72 -2.92 -10.88
CA ALA A 117 10.78 -4.36 -11.01
C ALA A 117 10.32 -4.74 -12.43
N THR A 118 11.25 -5.17 -13.27
CA THR A 118 10.94 -5.95 -14.47
C THR A 118 10.47 -7.34 -13.99
N GLN A 119 9.17 -7.63 -14.07
CA GLN A 119 8.73 -9.02 -14.04
C GLN A 119 8.98 -9.62 -15.42
N ARG A 120 9.73 -10.72 -15.45
CA ARG A 120 9.81 -11.65 -16.58
C ARG A 120 8.69 -12.66 -16.48
#